data_AF-G1NXI5-F1
#
_entry.id   AF-G1NXI5-F1
#
_cell.length_a   1.000
_cell.length_b   1.000
_cell.length_c   1.000
_cell.angle_alpha   90.00
_cell.angle_beta   90.00
_cell.angle_gamma   90.00
#
_symmetry.space_group_name_H-M   'P 1'
#
loop_
_entity.id
_entity.type
_entity.pdbx_description
1 polymer ?
#
loop_
_entity_poly.entity_id
_entity_poly.type
_entity_poly.pdbx_seq_one_letter_code
_entity_poly.pdbx_strand_id
1 'polypeptide(L)'
;RHKKFDYGVLVTQVASTAAGTIALQSSGFINALITELWTNLECGKDDVRVTHPRATPVDPIDQSCQKSFLGLVTLLSYPAIYELVGNQDLPNKAEYSLREVPTCIIDIIDRLIILNSEAKIRSLFNYEQSHIFGLRLLSVVCCNLDTLLLLEAQYQVSEILLNAQEENISETSESHRDFIIDGLSVERNHVLVRINLIGGPMERILPPRILQKGDDPYPWPMFSSYPLPNCYLSEGTRNTDQKQDDLSSSVNKNLEFKMSDKQTEWIENCRRQFCKMMKAKPDIISGGALVELLEKFVLHLSESPSECYFPSVVYTATDANVKNESLSLVQQLGIKMTVRYGKFLNLLKDSAESDLTWVLKHCERFLTQQQAHVKSSLHILFCLQGSYAGHDWFVSSLFMIMLGDKEKTFQFLQQFSRLLTSAFLWLPRLQVSRYLPVDTIESGIHPIYFCSAHYIEMLLKTEVPLVFSAFHMSGFAPSQICLQWITQCFWNYLDWIEICHYIATCIFLGPDYQVYICIAIFKHLQQDILQHTQTQDLQVFLKEEALHGFRVSDYFEYMEILEQNYRPVLLRDMRNIRVQ
;
A
#
# COMPACT_ATOMS: atom_id res chain seq x y z
N ARG A 1 -9.45 1.50 -34.21
CA ARG A 1 -9.81 1.64 -32.78
C ARG A 1 -9.06 0.66 -31.87
N HIS A 2 -8.75 -0.58 -32.28
CA HIS A 2 -7.96 -1.52 -31.45
C HIS A 2 -6.54 -1.08 -31.06
N LYS A 3 -5.82 -0.31 -31.90
CA LYS A 3 -4.46 0.14 -31.56
C LYS A 3 -4.37 1.19 -30.43
N LYS A 4 -5.44 1.94 -30.10
CA LYS A 4 -5.37 2.99 -29.07
C LYS A 4 -5.47 2.45 -27.64
N PHE A 5 -6.06 1.27 -27.43
CA PHE A 5 -6.30 0.71 -26.10
C PHE A 5 -5.05 0.07 -25.48
N ASP A 6 -4.19 -0.55 -26.29
CA ASP A 6 -2.97 -1.22 -25.77
C ASP A 6 -1.92 -0.24 -25.23
N TYR A 7 -1.93 1.03 -25.67
CA TYR A 7 -0.95 2.01 -25.19
C TYR A 7 -1.16 2.42 -23.72
N GLY A 8 -2.40 2.37 -23.20
CA GLY A 8 -2.68 2.72 -21.80
C GLY A 8 -2.03 1.74 -20.82
N VAL A 9 -2.18 0.44 -21.09
CA VAL A 9 -1.59 -0.63 -20.29
C VAL A 9 -0.05 -0.58 -20.35
N LEU A 10 0.52 -0.32 -21.53
CA LEU A 10 1.97 -0.15 -21.68
C LEU A 10 2.50 1.06 -20.88
N VAL A 11 1.84 2.22 -20.97
CA VAL A 11 2.23 3.41 -20.18
C VAL A 11 2.13 3.11 -18.69
N THR A 12 1.12 2.36 -18.27
CA THR A 12 0.94 1.93 -16.87
C THR A 12 2.12 1.08 -16.38
N GLN A 13 2.52 0.09 -17.17
CA GLN A 13 3.66 -0.78 -16.83
C GLN A 13 4.97 0.03 -16.78
N VAL A 14 5.19 0.92 -17.74
CA VAL A 14 6.37 1.80 -17.74
C VAL A 14 6.38 2.71 -16.50
N ALA A 15 5.26 3.35 -16.18
CA ALA A 15 5.11 4.24 -15.02
C ALA A 15 5.18 3.52 -13.66
N SER A 16 5.08 2.19 -13.64
CA SER A 16 5.22 1.39 -12.41
C SER A 16 6.68 1.19 -12.00
N THR A 17 7.64 1.62 -12.82
CA THR A 17 9.08 1.53 -12.56
C THR A 17 9.71 2.92 -12.46
N ALA A 18 10.75 3.06 -11.63
CA ALA A 18 11.47 4.32 -11.48
C ALA A 18 12.12 4.77 -12.81
N ALA A 19 12.86 3.87 -13.47
CA ALA A 19 13.49 4.11 -14.76
C ALA A 19 12.47 4.52 -15.85
N GLY A 20 11.32 3.81 -15.91
CA GLY A 20 10.26 4.13 -16.86
C GLY A 20 9.62 5.49 -16.58
N THR A 21 9.51 5.90 -15.32
CA THR A 21 8.99 7.23 -14.95
C THR A 21 9.90 8.35 -15.44
N ILE A 22 11.22 8.23 -15.24
CA ILE A 22 12.19 9.21 -15.75
C ILE A 22 12.16 9.29 -17.29
N ALA A 23 11.98 8.14 -17.96
CA ALA A 23 11.78 8.11 -19.40
C ALA A 23 10.49 8.87 -19.83
N LEU A 24 9.39 8.68 -19.10
CA LEU A 24 8.15 9.42 -19.36
C LEU A 24 8.30 10.93 -19.11
N GLN A 25 9.02 11.32 -18.06
CA GLN A 25 9.32 12.72 -17.77
C GLN A 25 10.14 13.37 -18.89
N SER A 26 11.26 12.74 -19.28
CA SER A 26 12.16 13.23 -20.33
C SER A 26 11.52 13.27 -21.72
N SER A 27 10.55 12.39 -21.99
CA SER A 27 9.77 12.42 -23.23
C SER A 27 8.78 13.59 -23.34
N GLY A 28 8.52 14.31 -22.24
CA GLY A 28 7.50 15.36 -22.17
C GLY A 28 6.07 14.85 -21.96
N PHE A 29 5.85 13.54 -21.80
CA PHE A 29 4.53 12.94 -21.56
C PHE A 29 3.85 13.52 -20.31
N ILE A 30 4.59 13.60 -19.20
CA ILE A 30 4.07 14.12 -17.93
C ILE A 30 3.64 15.59 -18.08
N ASN A 31 4.46 16.41 -18.73
CA ASN A 31 4.15 17.81 -18.98
C ASN A 31 2.89 17.96 -19.86
N ALA A 32 2.76 17.15 -20.91
CA ALA A 32 1.57 17.15 -21.76
C ALA A 32 0.30 16.76 -20.99
N LEU A 33 0.37 15.74 -20.12
CA LEU A 33 -0.74 15.32 -19.26
C LEU A 33 -1.16 16.42 -18.28
N ILE A 34 -0.20 17.10 -17.66
CA ILE A 34 -0.43 18.21 -16.74
C ILE A 34 -1.03 19.42 -17.47
N THR A 35 -0.52 19.74 -18.65
CA THR A 35 -1.06 20.84 -19.47
C THR A 35 -2.50 20.53 -19.91
N GLU A 36 -2.80 19.30 -20.32
CA GLU A 36 -4.18 18.86 -20.63
C GLU A 36 -5.09 18.97 -19.38
N LEU A 37 -4.60 18.56 -18.20
CA LEU A 37 -5.35 18.73 -16.96
C LEU A 37 -5.64 20.21 -16.65
N TRP A 38 -4.60 21.05 -16.65
CA TRP A 38 -4.70 22.46 -16.29
C TRP A 38 -5.63 23.21 -17.23
N THR A 39 -5.56 22.92 -18.53
CA THR A 39 -6.47 23.53 -19.51
C THR A 39 -7.93 23.13 -19.28
N ASN A 40 -8.20 21.88 -18.92
CA ASN A 40 -9.56 21.42 -18.61
C ASN A 40 -10.09 22.03 -17.30
N LEU A 41 -9.26 22.14 -16.26
CA LEU A 41 -9.66 22.66 -14.94
C LEU A 41 -9.77 24.19 -14.90
N GLU A 42 -8.80 24.90 -15.46
CA GLU A 42 -8.62 26.35 -15.23
C GLU A 42 -8.88 27.21 -16.47
N CYS A 43 -8.68 26.68 -17.68
CA CYS A 43 -8.85 27.46 -18.92
C CYS A 43 -10.24 27.35 -19.55
N GLY A 44 -11.07 26.40 -19.07
CA GLY A 44 -12.42 26.14 -19.56
C GLY A 44 -12.45 25.58 -20.99
N LYS A 45 -13.48 24.77 -21.28
CA LYS A 45 -13.88 24.48 -22.66
C LYS A 45 -15.06 25.39 -22.98
N ASP A 46 -14.82 26.36 -23.86
CA ASP A 46 -15.78 27.05 -24.72
C ASP A 46 -16.23 28.48 -24.37
N ASP A 47 -16.18 29.32 -25.41
CA ASP A 47 -17.04 30.47 -25.74
C ASP A 47 -18.57 30.16 -25.75
N VAL A 48 -19.03 29.12 -25.04
CA VAL A 48 -20.46 28.81 -24.93
C VAL A 48 -20.99 29.59 -23.74
N ARG A 49 -21.77 30.65 -24.02
CA ARG A 49 -22.51 31.42 -23.01
C ARG A 49 -23.24 30.46 -22.07
N VAL A 50 -22.74 30.36 -20.84
CA VAL A 50 -23.37 29.62 -19.74
C VAL A 50 -24.66 30.36 -19.40
N THR A 51 -25.77 29.91 -19.97
CA THR A 51 -27.11 30.49 -19.77
C THR A 51 -27.79 29.99 -18.49
N HIS A 52 -27.23 28.95 -17.87
CA HIS A 52 -27.62 28.44 -16.57
C HIS A 52 -26.36 28.01 -15.80
N PRO A 53 -26.19 28.39 -14.52
CA PRO A 53 -25.16 27.78 -13.68
C PRO A 53 -25.37 26.26 -13.72
N ARG A 54 -24.31 25.51 -14.07
CA ARG A 54 -24.36 24.04 -13.95
C ARG A 54 -24.69 23.75 -12.49
N ALA A 55 -25.69 22.90 -12.24
CA ALA A 55 -25.90 22.33 -10.93
C ALA A 55 -24.55 21.79 -10.46
N THR A 56 -24.19 22.04 -9.19
CA THR A 56 -23.03 21.46 -8.53
C THR A 56 -22.86 20.02 -9.02
N PRO A 57 -21.70 19.65 -9.63
CA PRO A 57 -21.54 18.35 -10.25
C PRO A 57 -21.95 17.26 -9.27
N VAL A 58 -22.93 16.46 -9.65
CA VAL A 58 -23.33 15.27 -8.88
C VAL A 58 -22.24 14.20 -8.99
N ASP A 59 -21.39 14.30 -10.01
CA ASP A 59 -20.18 13.49 -10.17
C ASP A 59 -18.99 14.06 -9.39
N PRO A 60 -18.25 13.21 -8.64
CA PRO A 60 -17.19 13.64 -7.73
C PRO A 60 -15.93 14.22 -8.41
N ILE A 61 -15.82 14.08 -9.73
CA ILE A 61 -14.81 14.70 -10.61
C ILE A 61 -15.54 15.08 -11.92
N ASP A 62 -15.34 16.29 -12.44
CA ASP A 62 -15.91 16.68 -13.73
C ASP A 62 -15.49 15.65 -14.81
N GLN A 63 -16.47 15.14 -15.56
CA GLN A 63 -16.25 14.21 -16.68
C GLN A 63 -15.21 14.77 -17.68
N SER A 64 -15.08 16.10 -17.76
CA SER A 64 -14.08 16.76 -18.58
C SER A 64 -12.63 16.49 -18.14
N CYS A 65 -12.40 16.25 -16.85
CA CYS A 65 -11.09 16.04 -16.21
C CYS A 65 -10.82 14.56 -15.85
N GLN A 66 -11.83 13.70 -15.91
CA GLN A 66 -11.74 12.28 -15.54
C GLN A 66 -10.60 11.55 -16.25
N LYS A 67 -10.40 11.78 -17.54
CA LYS A 67 -9.29 11.17 -18.30
C LYS A 67 -7.92 11.59 -17.77
N SER A 68 -7.73 12.87 -17.50
CA SER A 68 -6.48 13.38 -16.94
C SER A 68 -6.26 12.90 -15.51
N PHE A 69 -7.33 12.81 -14.71
CA PHE A 69 -7.30 12.25 -13.37
C PHE A 69 -6.82 10.79 -13.38
N LEU A 70 -7.46 9.92 -14.16
CA LEU A 70 -7.06 8.51 -14.29
C LEU A 70 -5.65 8.37 -14.86
N GLY A 71 -5.25 9.25 -15.78
CA GLY A 71 -3.87 9.34 -16.28
C GLY A 71 -2.86 9.62 -15.16
N LEU A 72 -3.16 10.55 -14.26
CA LEU A 72 -2.31 10.84 -13.10
C LEU A 72 -2.31 9.70 -12.10
N VAL A 73 -3.47 9.12 -11.76
CA VAL A 73 -3.57 7.96 -10.86
C VAL A 73 -2.76 6.77 -11.39
N THR A 74 -2.74 6.58 -12.70
CA THR A 74 -1.95 5.55 -13.38
C THR A 74 -0.45 5.84 -13.29
N LEU A 75 -0.05 7.10 -13.49
CA LEU A 75 1.35 7.53 -13.46
C LEU A 75 1.96 7.46 -12.05
N LEU A 76 1.19 7.87 -11.04
CA LEU A 76 1.66 8.14 -9.68
C LEU A 76 1.71 6.86 -8.83
N SER A 77 2.50 5.88 -9.28
CA SER A 77 2.97 4.77 -8.43
C SER A 77 3.99 5.27 -7.40
N TYR A 78 4.23 4.54 -6.31
CA TYR A 78 5.22 4.97 -5.30
C TYR A 78 6.63 5.19 -5.89
N PRO A 79 7.20 4.28 -6.71
CA PRO A 79 8.47 4.54 -7.38
C PRO A 79 8.44 5.82 -8.23
N ALA A 80 7.35 6.07 -8.95
CA ALA A 80 7.21 7.28 -9.76
C ALA A 80 7.17 8.54 -8.91
N ILE A 81 6.41 8.54 -7.81
CA ILE A 81 6.31 9.68 -6.91
C ILE A 81 7.65 9.96 -6.24
N TYR A 82 8.36 8.93 -5.78
CA TYR A 82 9.66 9.12 -5.15
C TYR A 82 10.66 9.75 -6.12
N GLU A 83 10.69 9.35 -7.39
CA GLU A 83 11.56 9.98 -8.40
C GLU A 83 11.13 11.41 -8.77
N LEU A 84 9.82 11.68 -8.85
CA LEU A 84 9.30 12.97 -9.33
C LEU A 84 9.20 14.04 -8.24
N VAL A 85 9.04 13.64 -6.97
CA VAL A 85 8.70 14.51 -5.82
C VAL A 85 9.69 14.35 -4.66
N GLY A 86 10.35 13.20 -4.56
CA GLY A 86 11.26 12.89 -3.45
C GLY A 86 12.36 13.94 -3.30
N ASN A 87 12.55 14.41 -2.07
CA ASN A 87 13.55 15.42 -1.69
C ASN A 87 13.43 16.78 -2.41
N GLN A 88 12.28 17.09 -3.01
CA GLN A 88 12.03 18.41 -3.62
C GLN A 88 11.13 19.26 -2.72
N ASP A 89 11.50 20.54 -2.59
CA ASP A 89 10.70 21.53 -1.85
C ASP A 89 9.53 22.03 -2.70
N LEU A 90 8.45 22.43 -2.02
CA LEU A 90 7.33 23.09 -2.70
C LEU A 90 7.74 24.48 -3.18
N PRO A 91 7.38 24.87 -4.42
CA PRO A 91 7.68 26.20 -4.96
C PRO A 91 7.19 27.35 -4.07
N ASN A 92 5.99 27.25 -3.47
CA ASN A 92 5.43 28.22 -2.52
C ASN A 92 5.73 29.70 -2.88
N LYS A 93 5.41 30.10 -4.13
CA LYS A 93 5.76 31.43 -4.63
C LYS A 93 4.93 32.50 -3.93
N ALA A 94 5.54 33.67 -3.72
CA ALA A 94 4.85 34.83 -3.15
C ALA A 94 3.72 35.34 -4.06
N GLU A 95 3.88 35.20 -5.38
CA GLU A 95 2.88 35.55 -6.38
C GLU A 95 2.94 34.55 -7.54
N TYR A 96 1.78 34.24 -8.12
CA TYR A 96 1.64 33.38 -9.30
C TYR A 96 1.02 34.19 -10.43
N SER A 97 1.59 34.09 -11.64
CA SER A 97 1.01 34.76 -12.80
C SER A 97 -0.22 34.00 -13.29
N LEU A 98 -1.27 34.72 -13.73
CA LEU A 98 -2.47 34.11 -14.32
C LEU A 98 -2.19 33.31 -15.60
N ARG A 99 -1.03 33.52 -16.24
CA ARG A 99 -0.57 32.76 -17.42
C ARG A 99 0.34 31.60 -17.08
N GLU A 100 0.67 31.42 -15.81
CA GLU A 100 1.57 30.37 -15.36
C GLU A 100 0.82 29.04 -15.30
N VAL A 101 1.30 28.06 -16.06
CA VAL A 101 0.75 26.72 -16.14
C VAL A 101 1.72 25.76 -15.43
N PRO A 102 1.23 24.85 -14.56
CA PRO A 102 2.04 23.77 -14.00
C PRO A 102 2.73 22.95 -15.08
N THR A 103 3.98 22.58 -14.84
CA THR A 103 4.80 21.83 -15.79
C THR A 103 5.24 20.46 -15.25
N CYS A 104 5.20 20.28 -13.93
CA CYS A 104 5.59 19.05 -13.25
C CYS A 104 4.62 18.67 -12.13
N ILE A 105 4.76 17.45 -11.59
CA ILE A 105 3.88 16.93 -10.54
C ILE A 105 3.95 17.76 -9.26
N ILE A 106 5.10 18.32 -8.93
CA ILE A 106 5.25 19.19 -7.76
C ILE A 106 4.42 20.45 -7.90
N ASP A 107 4.35 21.05 -9.09
CA ASP A 107 3.48 22.21 -9.34
C ASP A 107 2.00 21.86 -9.11
N ILE A 108 1.58 20.63 -9.44
CA ILE A 108 0.23 20.13 -9.14
C ILE A 108 0.01 19.97 -7.63
N ILE A 109 0.97 19.40 -6.91
CA ILE A 109 0.89 19.27 -5.45
C ILE A 109 0.80 20.66 -4.80
N ASP A 110 1.66 21.59 -5.23
CA ASP A 110 1.75 22.95 -4.70
C ASP A 110 0.49 23.79 -4.97
N ARG A 111 -0.11 23.66 -6.16
CA ARG A 111 -1.21 24.54 -6.60
C ARG A 111 -2.60 23.92 -6.51
N LEU A 112 -2.75 22.61 -6.40
CA LEU A 112 -4.07 21.96 -6.28
C LEU A 112 -4.29 21.28 -4.92
N ILE A 113 -3.23 20.74 -4.31
CA ILE A 113 -3.33 19.98 -3.06
C ILE A 113 -3.00 20.85 -1.85
N ILE A 114 -1.81 21.47 -1.85
CA ILE A 114 -1.27 22.23 -0.72
C ILE A 114 -1.55 23.72 -0.90
N LEU A 115 -2.82 24.09 -0.70
CA LEU A 115 -3.30 25.48 -0.79
C LEU A 115 -3.17 26.21 0.56
N ASN A 116 -1.94 26.51 0.95
CA ASN A 116 -1.58 27.11 2.24
C ASN A 116 -1.31 28.62 2.21
N SER A 117 -1.61 29.31 1.09
CA SER A 117 -1.42 30.76 0.98
C SER A 117 -2.48 31.43 0.11
N GLU A 118 -2.80 32.68 0.43
CA GLU A 118 -3.74 33.49 -0.38
C GLU A 118 -3.26 33.62 -1.84
N ALA A 119 -1.95 33.68 -2.07
CA ALA A 119 -1.38 33.79 -3.41
C ALA A 119 -1.76 32.59 -4.28
N LYS A 120 -1.72 31.38 -3.72
CA LYS A 120 -2.13 30.15 -4.42
C LYS A 120 -3.62 30.14 -4.68
N ILE A 121 -4.43 30.47 -3.67
CA ILE A 121 -5.90 30.52 -3.77
C ILE A 121 -6.32 31.51 -4.87
N ARG A 122 -5.76 32.72 -4.87
CA ARG A 122 -6.05 33.76 -5.87
C ARG A 122 -5.50 33.43 -7.27
N SER A 123 -4.59 32.46 -7.38
CA SER A 123 -4.05 32.02 -8.68
C SER A 123 -4.99 31.09 -9.45
N LEU A 124 -6.01 30.54 -8.80
CA LEU A 124 -6.97 29.61 -9.37
C LEU A 124 -8.24 30.36 -9.80
N PHE A 125 -8.67 30.18 -11.04
CA PHE A 125 -9.94 30.68 -11.54
C PHE A 125 -11.11 29.87 -10.96
N ASN A 126 -10.93 28.55 -10.83
CA ASN A 126 -11.95 27.63 -10.31
C ASN A 126 -11.50 26.99 -8.99
N TYR A 127 -11.21 27.82 -7.97
CA TYR A 127 -10.67 27.39 -6.67
C TYR A 127 -11.34 26.12 -6.10
N GLU A 128 -12.67 26.12 -5.95
CA GLU A 128 -13.38 24.98 -5.34
C GLU A 128 -13.20 23.69 -6.14
N GLN A 129 -13.39 23.74 -7.47
CA GLN A 129 -13.26 22.56 -8.32
C GLN A 129 -11.84 22.03 -8.37
N SER A 130 -10.88 22.93 -8.48
CA SER A 130 -9.45 22.61 -8.56
C SER A 130 -8.91 22.06 -7.24
N HIS A 131 -9.37 22.59 -6.11
CA HIS A 131 -8.99 22.05 -4.80
C HIS A 131 -9.70 20.73 -4.49
N ILE A 132 -10.98 20.55 -4.85
CA ILE A 132 -11.65 19.24 -4.78
C ILE A 132 -10.87 18.21 -5.60
N PHE A 133 -10.48 18.55 -6.84
CA PHE A 133 -9.66 17.66 -7.67
C PHE A 133 -8.35 17.28 -6.96
N GLY A 134 -7.66 18.26 -6.37
CA GLY A 134 -6.44 18.03 -5.61
C GLY A 134 -6.64 17.09 -4.42
N LEU A 135 -7.68 17.30 -3.60
CA LEU A 135 -8.01 16.46 -2.45
C LEU A 135 -8.37 15.02 -2.87
N ARG A 136 -9.10 14.86 -3.97
CA ARG A 136 -9.40 13.53 -4.56
C ARG A 136 -8.14 12.81 -5.01
N LEU A 137 -7.25 13.52 -5.72
CA LEU A 137 -6.00 12.95 -6.18
C LEU A 137 -5.14 12.54 -4.97
N LEU A 138 -5.04 13.40 -3.97
CA LEU A 138 -4.35 13.13 -2.71
C LEU A 138 -4.91 11.87 -2.03
N SER A 139 -6.23 11.74 -1.92
CA SER A 139 -6.86 10.55 -1.33
C SER A 139 -6.42 9.26 -2.02
N VAL A 140 -6.49 9.21 -3.35
CA VAL A 140 -6.12 8.02 -4.13
C VAL A 140 -4.63 7.72 -4.03
N VAL A 141 -3.80 8.75 -4.10
CA VAL A 141 -2.34 8.64 -4.06
C VAL A 141 -1.85 8.19 -2.68
N CYS A 142 -2.47 8.67 -1.60
CA CYS A 142 -2.21 8.24 -0.21
C CYS A 142 -2.75 6.85 0.13
N CYS A 143 -3.44 6.15 -0.79
CA CYS A 143 -3.77 4.74 -0.58
C CYS A 143 -2.52 3.85 -0.60
N ASN A 144 -1.46 4.29 -1.26
CA ASN A 144 -0.13 3.73 -1.06
C ASN A 144 0.49 4.34 0.20
N LEU A 145 0.80 3.49 1.18
CA LEU A 145 1.27 3.96 2.48
C LEU A 145 2.66 4.62 2.41
N ASP A 146 3.58 4.14 1.57
CA ASP A 146 4.91 4.76 1.44
C ASP A 146 4.80 6.17 0.84
N THR A 147 3.89 6.36 -0.11
CA THR A 147 3.56 7.67 -0.65
C THR A 147 2.99 8.60 0.41
N LEU A 148 2.04 8.11 1.22
CA LEU A 148 1.48 8.86 2.33
C LEU A 148 2.58 9.32 3.30
N LEU A 149 3.46 8.40 3.71
CA LEU A 149 4.56 8.70 4.62
C LEU A 149 5.55 9.71 4.01
N LEU A 150 5.83 9.62 2.71
CA LEU A 150 6.70 10.55 1.99
C LEU A 150 6.12 11.97 2.00
N LEU A 151 4.85 12.11 1.61
CA LEU A 151 4.17 13.42 1.56
C LEU A 151 4.04 14.02 2.96
N GLU A 152 3.77 13.20 3.98
CA GLU A 152 3.71 13.65 5.37
C GLU A 152 5.10 14.09 5.88
N ALA A 153 6.16 13.33 5.56
CA ALA A 153 7.52 13.66 5.97
C ALA A 153 8.04 14.96 5.32
N GLN A 154 7.74 15.19 4.04
CA GLN A 154 8.24 16.34 3.31
C GLN A 154 7.39 17.60 3.51
N TYR A 155 6.06 17.44 3.59
CA TYR A 155 5.14 18.58 3.48
C TYR A 155 4.14 18.69 4.62
N GLN A 156 4.13 17.78 5.59
CA GLN A 156 3.20 17.80 6.74
C GLN A 156 1.74 17.97 6.29
N VAL A 157 1.34 17.20 5.27
CA VAL A 157 0.02 17.33 4.62
C VAL A 157 -1.11 17.26 5.65
N SER A 158 -1.01 16.40 6.67
CA SER A 158 -2.03 16.32 7.72
C SER A 158 -2.21 17.65 8.47
N GLU A 159 -1.13 18.33 8.84
CA GLU A 159 -1.16 19.60 9.57
C GLU A 159 -1.77 20.71 8.71
N ILE A 160 -1.42 20.76 7.42
CA ILE A 160 -1.97 21.74 6.47
C ILE A 160 -3.48 21.56 6.32
N LEU A 161 -3.94 20.32 6.18
CA LEU A 161 -5.38 20.04 6.07
C LEU A 161 -6.12 20.31 7.39
N LEU A 162 -5.52 20.03 8.54
CA LEU A 162 -6.12 20.34 9.85
C LEU A 162 -6.26 21.86 10.04
N ASN A 163 -5.25 22.64 9.68
CA ASN A 163 -5.30 24.11 9.74
C ASN A 163 -6.41 24.66 8.83
N ALA A 164 -6.49 24.18 7.58
CA ALA A 164 -7.56 24.56 6.66
C ALA A 164 -8.96 24.11 7.15
N GLN A 165 -9.04 23.06 7.97
CA GLN A 165 -10.28 22.64 8.60
C GLN A 165 -10.67 23.54 9.79
N GLU A 166 -9.69 24.01 10.58
CA GLU A 166 -9.91 24.98 11.67
C GLU A 166 -10.40 26.33 11.14
N GLU A 167 -9.88 26.78 9.99
CA GLU A 167 -10.34 28.00 9.29
C GLU A 167 -11.82 27.94 8.88
N ASN A 168 -12.41 26.74 8.78
CA ASN A 168 -13.82 26.52 8.44
C ASN A 168 -14.74 26.43 9.66
N ILE A 169 -14.31 26.87 10.85
CA ILE A 169 -15.14 26.91 12.06
C ILE A 169 -15.85 28.26 12.15
N SER A 170 -17.16 28.23 12.40
CA SER A 170 -17.94 29.46 12.62
C SER A 170 -17.71 30.01 14.03
N GLU A 171 -17.39 31.31 14.14
CA GLU A 171 -17.15 31.99 15.43
C GLU A 171 -18.44 32.24 16.25
N THR A 172 -19.61 31.87 15.76
CA THR A 172 -20.90 32.35 16.28
C THR A 172 -21.39 31.70 17.58
N SER A 173 -20.72 30.68 18.14
CA SER A 173 -21.17 30.03 19.37
C SER A 173 -20.02 29.71 20.34
N GLU A 174 -20.06 30.29 21.54
CA GLU A 174 -19.05 30.09 22.60
C GLU A 174 -19.09 28.69 23.23
N SER A 175 -20.01 27.81 22.83
CA SER A 175 -20.21 26.50 23.46
C SER A 175 -20.10 25.30 22.51
N HIS A 176 -20.37 25.45 21.20
CA HIS A 176 -20.24 24.38 20.21
C HIS A 176 -19.43 24.87 18.99
N ARG A 177 -18.33 24.17 18.70
CA ARG A 177 -17.53 24.37 17.48
C ARG A 177 -18.32 23.84 16.30
N ASP A 178 -19.05 24.72 15.62
CA ASP A 178 -19.84 24.34 14.45
C ASP A 178 -18.99 24.54 13.19
N PHE A 179 -18.70 23.43 12.50
CA PHE A 179 -18.00 23.44 11.22
C PHE A 179 -18.94 23.89 10.09
N ILE A 180 -18.41 24.71 9.18
CA ILE A 180 -19.09 25.02 7.92
C ILE A 180 -19.04 23.76 7.02
N ILE A 181 -20.22 23.21 6.72
CA ILE A 181 -20.36 22.00 5.90
C ILE A 181 -20.52 22.42 4.44
N ASP A 182 -19.49 22.17 3.65
CA ASP A 182 -19.45 22.36 2.21
C ASP A 182 -18.73 21.18 1.52
N GLY A 183 -18.62 21.22 0.19
CA GLY A 183 -17.95 20.15 -0.55
C GLY A 183 -16.47 20.00 -0.19
N LEU A 184 -15.77 21.09 0.11
CA LEU A 184 -14.35 21.06 0.47
C LEU A 184 -14.13 20.52 1.88
N SER A 185 -14.95 20.93 2.86
CA SER A 185 -14.83 20.46 4.23
C SER A 185 -15.18 18.97 4.38
N VAL A 186 -16.14 18.47 3.60
CA VAL A 186 -16.45 17.03 3.51
C VAL A 186 -15.29 16.25 2.89
N GLU A 187 -14.76 16.72 1.76
CA GLU A 187 -13.62 16.06 1.11
C GLU A 187 -12.37 16.07 1.96
N ARG A 188 -12.07 17.21 2.59
CA ARG A 188 -10.95 17.36 3.49
C ARG A 188 -11.07 16.42 4.69
N ASN A 189 -12.26 16.33 5.28
CA ASN A 189 -12.51 15.39 6.38
C ASN A 189 -12.32 13.94 5.94
N HIS A 190 -12.78 13.55 4.75
CA HIS A 190 -12.54 12.21 4.22
C HIS A 190 -11.04 11.90 4.07
N VAL A 191 -10.27 12.83 3.49
CA VAL A 191 -8.82 12.67 3.36
C VAL A 191 -8.15 12.59 4.73
N LEU A 192 -8.50 13.49 5.66
CA LEU A 192 -7.97 13.54 7.02
C LEU A 192 -8.19 12.24 7.78
N VAL A 193 -9.37 11.63 7.68
CA VAL A 193 -9.62 10.31 8.29
C VAL A 193 -8.77 9.23 7.62
N ARG A 194 -8.72 9.20 6.28
CA ARG A 194 -7.98 8.17 5.51
C ARG A 194 -6.48 8.18 5.81
N ILE A 195 -5.86 9.35 5.90
CA ILE A 195 -4.41 9.45 6.13
C ILE A 195 -4.02 9.14 7.58
N ASN A 196 -4.96 9.28 8.54
CA ASN A 196 -4.69 9.10 9.96
C ASN A 196 -5.05 7.73 10.51
N LEU A 197 -6.03 7.06 9.88
CA LEU A 197 -6.49 5.73 10.26
C LEU A 197 -6.08 4.70 9.22
N ILE A 198 -5.52 3.61 9.73
CA ILE A 198 -5.27 2.40 8.96
C ILE A 198 -6.08 1.25 9.55
N GLY A 199 -6.48 0.33 8.68
CA GLY A 199 -7.29 -0.83 9.06
C GLY A 199 -8.09 -1.37 7.88
N GLY A 200 -8.49 -2.63 8.01
CA GLY A 200 -9.36 -3.33 7.07
C GLY A 200 -10.83 -2.91 7.16
N PRO A 201 -11.70 -3.57 6.37
CA PRO A 201 -13.13 -3.29 6.30
C PRO A 201 -13.85 -3.26 7.66
N MET A 202 -13.48 -4.14 8.59
CA MET A 202 -14.13 -4.27 9.89
C MET A 202 -13.45 -3.48 11.01
N GLU A 203 -12.39 -2.73 10.68
CA GLU A 203 -11.54 -2.02 11.65
C GLU A 203 -11.64 -0.51 11.49
N ARG A 204 -11.80 -0.03 10.24
CA ARG A 204 -11.82 1.39 9.89
C ARG A 204 -13.06 1.75 9.08
N ILE A 205 -13.70 2.85 9.45
CA ILE A 205 -14.85 3.40 8.72
C ILE A 205 -14.45 4.76 8.13
N LEU A 206 -14.54 4.89 6.81
CA LEU A 206 -14.29 6.15 6.13
C LEU A 206 -15.60 6.93 5.95
N PRO A 207 -15.63 8.23 6.23
CA PRO A 207 -16.84 9.02 6.03
C PRO A 207 -17.21 9.10 4.55
N PRO A 208 -18.52 9.24 4.24
CA PRO A 208 -18.99 9.45 2.90
C PRO A 208 -18.52 10.80 2.34
N ARG A 209 -18.51 10.89 1.02
CA ARG A 209 -18.08 12.07 0.25
C ARG A 209 -19.24 12.92 -0.27
N ILE A 210 -20.47 12.52 0.07
CA ILE A 210 -21.69 13.05 -0.51
C ILE A 210 -22.56 13.61 0.62
N LEU A 211 -23.07 14.82 0.41
CA LEU A 211 -24.02 15.45 1.30
C LEU A 211 -25.40 14.80 1.17
N GLN A 212 -26.03 14.52 2.30
CA GLN A 212 -27.38 13.98 2.37
C GLN A 212 -28.40 15.12 2.30
N LYS A 213 -29.63 14.79 1.86
CA LYS A 213 -30.76 15.72 1.92
C LYS A 213 -31.41 15.61 3.29
N GLY A 214 -31.49 16.69 4.04
CA GLY A 214 -32.13 16.72 5.36
C GLY A 214 -31.63 17.89 6.22
N ASP A 215 -32.10 17.93 7.47
CA ASP A 215 -31.72 18.96 8.44
C ASP A 215 -30.26 18.81 8.92
N ASP A 216 -29.73 17.59 8.92
CA ASP A 216 -28.32 17.29 9.11
C ASP A 216 -27.75 16.69 7.80
N PRO A 217 -27.17 17.51 6.92
CA PRO A 217 -26.69 17.05 5.62
C PRO A 217 -25.44 16.17 5.74
N TYR A 218 -24.78 16.13 6.90
CA TYR A 218 -23.54 15.37 7.10
C TYR A 218 -23.39 14.91 8.56
N PRO A 219 -23.96 13.75 8.94
CA PRO A 219 -24.00 13.24 10.31
C PRO A 219 -22.67 12.57 10.75
N TRP A 220 -21.54 13.11 10.31
CA TRP A 220 -20.20 12.59 10.61
C TRP A 220 -19.36 13.70 11.26
N PRO A 221 -18.80 13.47 12.45
CA PRO A 221 -18.09 14.51 13.19
C PRO A 221 -16.81 14.90 12.45
N MET A 222 -16.71 16.17 12.07
CA MET A 222 -15.49 16.75 11.53
C MET A 222 -14.49 17.05 12.66
N PHE A 223 -13.21 17.11 12.32
CA PHE A 223 -12.16 17.43 13.29
C PHE A 223 -11.04 18.26 12.64
N SER A 224 -10.50 19.18 13.42
CA SER A 224 -9.40 20.09 13.07
C SER A 224 -8.19 19.92 13.99
N SER A 225 -8.29 19.03 14.98
CA SER A 225 -7.21 18.67 15.89
C SER A 225 -7.38 17.24 16.39
N TYR A 226 -6.29 16.66 16.89
CA TYR A 226 -6.30 15.33 17.49
C TYR A 226 -6.85 15.37 18.94
N PRO A 227 -7.47 14.28 19.44
CA PRO A 227 -7.63 12.96 18.82
C PRO A 227 -8.76 12.87 17.79
N LEU A 228 -8.63 11.93 16.87
CA LEU A 228 -9.63 11.64 15.83
C LEU A 228 -10.92 11.05 16.45
N PRO A 229 -12.13 11.40 15.96
CA PRO A 229 -13.38 10.93 16.53
C PRO A 229 -13.54 9.40 16.49
N ASN A 230 -13.99 8.81 17.61
CA ASN A 230 -14.07 7.34 17.75
C ASN A 230 -15.04 6.66 16.77
N CYS A 231 -16.01 7.38 16.18
CA CYS A 231 -16.97 6.80 15.22
C CYS A 231 -16.31 6.27 13.93
N TYR A 232 -15.09 6.70 13.63
CA TYR A 232 -14.32 6.22 12.49
C TYR A 232 -13.55 4.93 12.79
N LEU A 233 -13.50 4.53 14.06
CA LEU A 233 -12.96 3.25 14.51
C LEU A 233 -14.13 2.28 14.71
N SER A 234 -14.02 1.08 14.15
CA SER A 234 -15.01 0.04 14.40
C SER A 234 -14.78 -0.58 15.78
N GLU A 235 -15.83 -0.62 16.62
CA GLU A 235 -15.75 -1.19 17.98
C GLU A 235 -15.65 -2.72 17.99
N GLY A 236 -15.79 -3.38 16.82
CA GLY A 236 -15.93 -4.84 16.69
C GLY A 236 -14.72 -5.66 17.14
N THR A 237 -13.52 -5.10 17.17
CA THR A 237 -12.28 -5.81 17.53
C THR A 237 -11.98 -5.88 19.03
N ARG A 238 -12.69 -5.13 19.88
CA ARG A 238 -12.43 -5.13 21.34
C ARG A 238 -12.95 -6.37 22.07
N ASN A 239 -13.83 -7.17 21.45
CA ASN A 239 -14.64 -8.18 22.16
C ASN A 239 -14.19 -9.63 21.97
N THR A 240 -13.14 -9.92 21.19
CA THR A 240 -12.63 -11.29 21.00
C THR A 240 -11.75 -11.80 22.14
N ASP A 241 -11.17 -10.91 22.94
CA ASP A 241 -10.17 -11.28 23.96
C ASP A 241 -10.75 -12.06 25.16
N GLN A 242 -12.03 -11.89 25.51
CA GLN A 242 -12.61 -12.60 26.67
C GLN A 242 -12.98 -14.07 26.42
N LYS A 243 -12.88 -14.57 25.18
CA LYS A 243 -13.12 -16.00 24.87
C LYS A 243 -11.87 -16.74 24.37
N GLN A 244 -10.76 -16.04 24.13
CA GLN A 244 -9.54 -16.62 23.55
C GLN A 244 -8.70 -17.39 24.59
N ASP A 245 -8.75 -16.99 25.87
CA ASP A 245 -7.93 -17.59 26.95
C ASP A 245 -8.34 -19.03 27.31
N ASP A 246 -9.61 -19.39 27.17
CA ASP A 246 -10.04 -20.79 27.38
C ASP A 246 -9.68 -21.69 26.18
N LEU A 247 -9.54 -21.13 24.98
CA LEU A 247 -9.22 -21.86 23.75
C LEU A 247 -7.71 -22.07 23.56
N SER A 248 -6.86 -21.14 23.98
CA SER A 248 -5.39 -21.24 23.87
C SER A 248 -4.83 -22.47 24.62
N SER A 249 -5.39 -22.81 25.78
CA SER A 249 -5.02 -24.01 26.55
C SER A 249 -5.47 -25.33 25.90
N SER A 250 -6.53 -25.31 25.08
CA SER A 250 -7.04 -26.47 24.34
C SER A 250 -6.36 -26.66 22.98
N VAL A 251 -5.86 -25.58 22.39
CA VAL A 251 -5.14 -25.55 21.10
C VAL A 251 -3.73 -26.13 21.26
N ASN A 252 -3.04 -25.85 22.37
CA ASN A 252 -1.75 -26.49 22.69
C ASN A 252 -1.84 -28.01 22.90
N LYS A 253 -3.02 -28.55 23.25
CA LYS A 253 -3.24 -30.01 23.34
C LYS A 253 -3.57 -30.66 21.99
N ASN A 254 -4.06 -29.88 21.00
CA ASN A 254 -4.38 -30.38 19.66
C ASN A 254 -3.26 -30.09 18.63
N LEU A 255 -2.31 -29.19 18.94
CA LEU A 255 -1.11 -28.89 18.16
C LEU A 255 0.09 -29.79 18.53
N GLU A 256 -0.15 -30.97 19.08
CA GLU A 256 0.86 -32.03 19.09
C GLU A 256 1.10 -32.46 17.63
N PHE A 257 1.93 -31.69 16.92
CA PHE A 257 2.63 -32.16 15.73
C PHE A 257 3.34 -33.44 16.16
N LYS A 258 2.75 -34.59 15.82
CA LYS A 258 3.37 -35.89 16.08
C LYS A 258 4.80 -35.83 15.55
N MET A 259 5.75 -35.84 16.47
CA MET A 259 7.18 -35.74 16.20
C MET A 259 7.58 -36.98 15.42
N SER A 260 7.73 -36.85 14.11
CA SER A 260 8.48 -37.80 13.29
C SER A 260 9.93 -37.36 13.31
N ASP A 261 10.86 -38.27 13.56
CA ASP A 261 12.31 -38.03 13.55
C ASP A 261 12.85 -37.59 12.17
N LYS A 262 12.01 -37.58 11.12
CA LYS A 262 12.37 -37.13 9.77
C LYS A 262 11.85 -35.71 9.52
N GLN A 263 12.77 -34.74 9.48
CA GLN A 263 12.49 -33.31 9.26
C GLN A 263 11.60 -33.02 8.03
N THR A 264 11.76 -33.76 6.93
CA THR A 264 10.95 -33.58 5.71
C THR A 264 9.50 -34.06 5.86
N GLU A 265 9.26 -35.10 6.66
CA GLU A 265 7.92 -35.60 6.95
C GLU A 265 7.18 -34.62 7.89
N TRP A 266 7.91 -33.97 8.80
CA TRP A 266 7.36 -32.93 9.66
C TRP A 266 6.89 -31.70 8.89
N ILE A 267 7.71 -31.16 7.97
CA ILE A 267 7.34 -29.98 7.14
C ILE A 267 6.06 -30.26 6.35
N GLU A 268 5.98 -31.43 5.71
CA GLU A 268 4.83 -31.80 4.89
C GLU A 268 3.58 -32.11 5.73
N ASN A 269 3.77 -32.65 6.94
CA ASN A 269 2.67 -32.78 7.90
C ASN A 269 2.20 -31.41 8.40
N CYS A 270 3.11 -30.46 8.63
CA CYS A 270 2.78 -29.10 9.03
C CYS A 270 1.93 -28.39 7.98
N ARG A 271 2.34 -28.43 6.71
CA ARG A 271 1.56 -27.89 5.59
C ARG A 271 0.16 -28.50 5.54
N ARG A 272 0.05 -29.82 5.63
CA ARG A 272 -1.24 -30.52 5.61
C ARG A 272 -2.14 -30.15 6.79
N GLN A 273 -1.59 -30.01 7.99
CA GLN A 273 -2.37 -29.58 9.15
C GLN A 273 -2.79 -28.12 9.06
N PHE A 274 -1.92 -27.23 8.58
CA PHE A 274 -2.23 -25.84 8.29
C PHE A 274 -3.41 -25.72 7.30
N CYS A 275 -3.35 -26.41 6.16
CA CYS A 275 -4.45 -26.40 5.18
C CYS A 275 -5.77 -26.92 5.77
N LYS A 276 -5.72 -28.00 6.57
CA LYS A 276 -6.92 -28.52 7.24
C LYS A 276 -7.53 -27.53 8.22
N MET A 277 -6.68 -26.83 8.98
CA MET A 277 -7.13 -25.85 9.96
C MET A 277 -7.73 -24.62 9.29
N MET A 278 -7.08 -24.11 8.24
CA MET A 278 -7.58 -22.98 7.44
C MET A 278 -8.97 -23.28 6.84
N LYS A 279 -9.23 -24.53 6.44
CA LYS A 279 -10.54 -24.96 5.92
C LYS A 279 -11.59 -25.17 7.00
N ALA A 280 -11.20 -25.63 8.19
CA ALA A 280 -12.15 -26.00 9.25
C ALA A 280 -12.47 -24.86 10.22
N LYS A 281 -11.45 -24.16 10.72
CA LYS A 281 -11.54 -23.12 11.76
C LYS A 281 -10.39 -22.09 11.61
N PRO A 282 -10.50 -21.15 10.66
CA PRO A 282 -9.44 -20.18 10.38
C PRO A 282 -9.16 -19.22 11.56
N ASP A 283 -10.17 -18.89 12.36
CA ASP A 283 -10.06 -17.96 13.50
C ASP A 283 -9.09 -18.45 14.60
N ILE A 284 -8.83 -19.76 14.65
CA ILE A 284 -7.90 -20.37 15.62
C ILE A 284 -6.44 -20.05 15.27
N ILE A 285 -6.12 -19.81 13.98
CA ILE A 285 -4.78 -19.43 13.54
C ILE A 285 -4.64 -17.92 13.72
N SER A 286 -4.56 -17.50 14.98
CA SER A 286 -4.38 -16.11 15.38
C SER A 286 -3.57 -16.00 16.67
N GLY A 287 -2.97 -14.83 16.89
CA GLY A 287 -2.20 -14.52 18.10
C GLY A 287 -1.02 -15.46 18.36
N GLY A 288 -0.80 -15.81 19.63
CA GLY A 288 0.37 -16.57 20.07
C GLY A 288 0.55 -17.96 19.43
N ALA A 289 -0.55 -18.62 19.04
CA ALA A 289 -0.47 -19.91 18.36
C ALA A 289 0.18 -19.79 16.97
N LEU A 290 -0.10 -18.69 16.25
CA LEU A 290 0.52 -18.40 14.96
C LEU A 290 2.01 -18.06 15.13
N VAL A 291 2.38 -17.34 16.20
CA VAL A 291 3.79 -17.02 16.53
C VAL A 291 4.63 -18.28 16.65
N GLU A 292 4.24 -19.19 17.55
CA GLU A 292 4.97 -20.45 17.73
C GLU A 292 4.99 -21.29 16.45
N LEU A 293 3.86 -21.27 15.73
CA LEU A 293 3.67 -21.70 14.35
C LEU A 293 4.85 -21.37 13.45
N LEU A 294 4.95 -20.08 13.18
CA LEU A 294 5.88 -19.49 12.23
C LEU A 294 7.33 -19.67 12.69
N GLU A 295 7.62 -19.45 13.98
CA GLU A 295 8.97 -19.61 14.52
C GLU A 295 9.49 -21.03 14.33
N LYS A 296 8.72 -22.05 14.75
CA LYS A 296 9.13 -23.45 14.61
C LYS A 296 9.28 -23.81 13.14
N PHE A 297 8.33 -23.41 12.29
CA PHE A 297 8.37 -23.77 10.88
C PHE A 297 9.55 -23.16 10.13
N VAL A 298 9.82 -21.86 10.32
CA VAL A 298 10.96 -21.18 9.69
C VAL A 298 12.30 -21.70 10.22
N LEU A 299 12.40 -22.01 11.51
CA LEU A 299 13.58 -22.64 12.09
C LEU A 299 13.89 -23.96 11.36
N HIS A 300 12.93 -24.88 11.27
CA HIS A 300 13.12 -26.18 10.61
C HIS A 300 13.47 -26.05 9.12
N LEU A 301 12.85 -25.10 8.40
CA LEU A 301 13.20 -24.82 7.00
C LEU A 301 14.63 -24.28 6.87
N SER A 302 15.06 -23.41 7.79
CA SER A 302 16.40 -22.84 7.76
C SER A 302 17.49 -23.86 8.12
N GLU A 303 17.17 -24.88 8.91
CA GLU A 303 18.11 -25.96 9.24
C GLU A 303 18.30 -26.93 8.07
N SER A 304 17.29 -27.09 7.20
CA SER A 304 17.36 -27.92 6.01
C SER A 304 18.12 -27.24 4.86
N PRO A 305 19.30 -27.75 4.43
CA PRO A 305 20.06 -27.15 3.34
C PRO A 305 19.33 -27.17 1.99
N SER A 306 18.43 -28.14 1.77
CA SER A 306 17.68 -28.25 0.50
C SER A 306 16.59 -27.19 0.34
N GLU A 307 16.09 -26.65 1.46
CA GLU A 307 15.05 -25.61 1.48
C GLU A 307 15.66 -24.19 1.50
N CYS A 308 16.93 -24.07 1.86
CA CYS A 308 17.65 -22.81 1.87
C CYS A 308 18.02 -22.37 0.45
N TYR A 309 17.44 -21.27 0.00
CA TYR A 309 17.76 -20.67 -1.30
C TYR A 309 18.95 -19.71 -1.20
N PHE A 310 19.07 -18.96 -0.09
CA PHE A 310 20.12 -17.97 0.14
C PHE A 310 21.16 -18.47 1.15
N PRO A 311 22.44 -18.05 1.01
CA PRO A 311 23.47 -18.43 1.96
C PRO A 311 23.23 -17.81 3.33
N SER A 312 23.72 -18.46 4.38
CA SER A 312 23.72 -17.90 5.73
C SER A 312 24.68 -16.71 5.82
N VAL A 313 24.23 -15.63 6.44
CA VAL A 313 25.03 -14.42 6.67
C VAL A 313 25.26 -14.26 8.17
N VAL A 314 26.53 -14.20 8.58
CA VAL A 314 26.89 -13.99 9.99
C VAL A 314 26.68 -12.53 10.34
N TYR A 315 25.70 -12.24 11.19
CA TYR A 315 25.48 -10.90 11.71
C TYR A 315 26.51 -10.58 12.80
N THR A 316 27.45 -9.68 12.52
CA THR A 316 28.57 -9.35 13.43
C THR A 316 28.40 -8.00 14.14
N ALA A 317 27.28 -7.30 13.95
CA ALA A 317 27.11 -5.97 14.52
C ALA A 317 26.69 -6.02 16.00
N THR A 318 27.33 -5.18 16.81
CA THR A 318 27.01 -4.97 18.22
C THR A 318 26.03 -3.80 18.38
N ASP A 319 25.19 -3.84 19.41
CA ASP A 319 24.19 -2.80 19.70
C ASP A 319 24.78 -1.38 19.78
N ALA A 320 26.02 -1.24 20.24
CA ALA A 320 26.72 0.04 20.31
C ALA A 320 26.93 0.68 18.92
N ASN A 321 27.15 -0.14 17.89
CA ASN A 321 27.39 0.34 16.54
C ASN A 321 26.07 0.76 15.86
N VAL A 322 24.94 0.13 16.21
CA VAL A 322 23.62 0.36 15.60
C VAL A 322 22.88 1.55 16.23
N LYS A 323 23.16 1.86 17.51
CA LYS A 323 22.57 3.03 18.19
C LYS A 323 22.87 4.36 17.50
N ASN A 324 24.00 4.46 16.80
CA ASN A 324 24.43 5.69 16.11
C ASN A 324 23.75 5.92 14.76
N GLU A 325 22.97 4.98 14.25
CA GLU A 325 22.22 5.17 13.00
C GLU A 325 20.88 5.85 13.25
N SER A 326 20.58 6.84 12.42
CA SER A 326 19.29 7.53 12.40
C SER A 326 18.41 6.98 11.28
N LEU A 327 17.20 6.55 11.63
CA LEU A 327 16.17 6.19 10.64
C LEU A 327 15.65 7.45 9.95
N SER A 328 15.22 7.31 8.70
CA SER A 328 14.61 8.40 7.94
C SER A 328 13.31 8.89 8.59
N LEU A 329 12.89 10.12 8.30
CA LEU A 329 11.60 10.64 8.79
C LEU A 329 10.41 9.77 8.32
N VAL A 330 10.48 9.26 7.08
CA VAL A 330 9.49 8.33 6.51
C VAL A 330 9.36 7.08 7.38
N GLN A 331 10.48 6.45 7.74
CA GLN A 331 10.49 5.26 8.60
C GLN A 331 9.98 5.58 10.02
N GLN A 332 10.34 6.73 10.58
CA GLN A 332 9.85 7.15 11.90
C GLN A 332 8.33 7.34 11.92
N LEU A 333 7.76 7.93 10.87
CA LEU A 333 6.31 8.05 10.69
C LEU A 333 5.67 6.66 10.51
N GLY A 334 6.29 5.77 9.75
CA GLY A 334 5.84 4.38 9.58
C GLY A 334 5.82 3.58 10.89
N ILE A 335 6.83 3.78 11.75
CA ILE A 335 6.87 3.23 13.12
C ILE A 335 5.69 3.75 13.94
N LYS A 336 5.46 5.07 13.96
CA LYS A 336 4.33 5.67 14.72
C LYS A 336 2.99 5.15 14.23
N MET A 337 2.83 5.02 12.91
CA MET A 337 1.62 4.45 12.30
C MET A 337 1.41 2.99 12.70
N THR A 338 2.47 2.16 12.63
CA THR A 338 2.44 0.75 13.05
C THR A 338 2.07 0.61 14.52
N VAL A 339 2.70 1.40 15.40
CA VAL A 339 2.45 1.35 16.84
C VAL A 339 1.02 1.78 17.17
N ARG A 340 0.51 2.84 16.52
CA ARG A 340 -0.88 3.29 16.69
C ARG A 340 -1.86 2.17 16.33
N TYR A 341 -1.64 1.50 15.21
CA TYR A 341 -2.50 0.41 14.76
C TYR A 341 -2.38 -0.85 15.62
N GLY A 342 -1.17 -1.26 16.00
CA GLY A 342 -0.98 -2.39 16.91
C GLY A 342 -1.51 -2.13 18.32
N LYS A 343 -1.54 -0.88 18.80
CA LYS A 343 -2.24 -0.50 20.03
C LYS A 343 -3.76 -0.57 19.86
N PHE A 344 -4.29 -0.14 18.72
CA PHE A 344 -5.73 -0.26 18.41
C PHE A 344 -6.20 -1.72 18.42
N LEU A 345 -5.39 -2.63 17.90
CA LEU A 345 -5.64 -4.08 17.89
C LEU A 345 -5.28 -4.78 19.22
N ASN A 346 -4.86 -4.05 20.26
CA ASN A 346 -4.38 -4.60 21.54
C ASN A 346 -3.19 -5.59 21.44
N LEU A 347 -2.38 -5.51 20.38
CA LEU A 347 -1.22 -6.38 20.15
C LEU A 347 0.08 -5.82 20.73
N LEU A 348 0.18 -4.49 20.82
CA LEU A 348 1.41 -3.78 21.19
C LEU A 348 1.26 -3.01 22.51
N LYS A 349 2.37 -2.93 23.25
CA LYS A 349 2.49 -2.19 24.51
C LYS A 349 3.12 -0.80 24.29
N ASP A 350 3.23 -0.01 25.35
CA ASP A 350 3.78 1.35 25.26
C ASP A 350 5.26 1.43 24.86
N SER A 351 6.07 0.40 25.12
CA SER A 351 7.49 0.36 24.69
C SER A 351 7.70 0.06 23.20
N ALA A 352 6.64 -0.31 22.48
CA ALA A 352 6.71 -0.88 21.14
C ALA A 352 7.38 0.03 20.10
N GLU A 353 7.31 1.36 20.26
CA GLU A 353 7.98 2.31 19.36
C GLU A 353 9.50 2.16 19.43
N SER A 354 10.06 2.06 20.64
CA SER A 354 11.49 1.87 20.85
C SER A 354 11.96 0.48 20.38
N ASP A 355 11.13 -0.54 20.59
CA ASP A 355 11.42 -1.92 20.23
C ASP A 355 11.38 -2.11 18.70
N LEU A 356 10.37 -1.56 18.01
CA LEU A 356 10.30 -1.59 16.54
C LEU A 356 11.43 -0.76 15.90
N THR A 357 11.76 0.40 16.47
CA THR A 357 12.93 1.20 16.04
C THR A 357 14.21 0.36 16.11
N TRP A 358 14.39 -0.41 17.18
CA TRP A 358 15.54 -1.29 17.34
C TRP A 358 15.56 -2.37 16.24
N VAL A 359 14.43 -3.05 16.00
CA VAL A 359 14.34 -4.10 14.97
C VAL A 359 14.69 -3.54 13.59
N LEU A 360 14.12 -2.39 13.21
CA LEU A 360 14.34 -1.80 11.89
C LEU A 360 15.80 -1.39 11.67
N LYS A 361 16.46 -0.77 12.66
CA LYS A 361 17.90 -0.44 12.55
C LYS A 361 18.77 -1.69 12.40
N HIS A 362 18.49 -2.73 13.18
CA HIS A 362 19.21 -4.00 13.08
C HIS A 362 18.95 -4.71 11.73
N CYS A 363 17.73 -4.60 11.19
CA CYS A 363 17.39 -5.11 9.87
C CYS A 363 18.12 -4.35 8.75
N GLU A 364 18.12 -3.02 8.77
CA GLU A 364 18.85 -2.20 7.78
C GLU A 364 20.34 -2.55 7.78
N ARG A 365 20.96 -2.67 8.96
CA ARG A 365 22.33 -3.18 9.14
C ARG A 365 22.56 -4.58 8.58
N PHE A 366 21.61 -5.48 8.79
CA PHE A 366 21.71 -6.85 8.29
C PHE A 366 21.55 -6.93 6.76
N LEU A 367 20.71 -6.07 6.18
CA LEU A 367 20.47 -6.01 4.74
C LEU A 367 21.61 -5.31 4.00
N THR A 368 22.19 -4.24 4.56
CA THR A 368 23.35 -3.53 3.98
C THR A 368 24.58 -4.46 3.82
N GLN A 369 24.76 -5.44 4.70
CA GLN A 369 25.79 -6.50 4.54
C GLN A 369 25.58 -7.41 3.31
N GLN A 370 24.38 -7.38 2.74
CA GLN A 370 23.96 -8.20 1.60
C GLN A 370 23.79 -7.37 0.32
N GLN A 371 24.01 -6.05 0.39
CA GLN A 371 23.94 -5.17 -0.75
C GLN A 371 25.22 -5.22 -1.59
N ALA A 372 25.08 -5.00 -2.89
CA ALA A 372 26.21 -4.82 -3.80
C ALA A 372 26.65 -3.35 -3.84
N HIS A 373 27.94 -3.09 -3.90
CA HIS A 373 28.45 -1.75 -4.22
C HIS A 373 28.27 -1.49 -5.71
N VAL A 374 27.25 -0.73 -6.08
CA VAL A 374 27.02 -0.31 -7.47
C VAL A 374 28.02 0.79 -7.82
N LYS A 375 29.06 0.43 -8.57
CA LYS A 375 30.03 1.37 -9.17
C LYS A 375 29.54 1.75 -10.57
N SER A 376 28.43 2.49 -10.68
CA SER A 376 27.97 2.95 -12.00
C SER A 376 27.72 4.45 -12.02
N SER A 377 28.06 5.06 -13.15
CA SER A 377 27.82 6.44 -13.58
C SER A 377 26.34 6.85 -13.68
N LEU A 378 25.41 6.02 -13.23
CA LEU A 378 23.96 6.20 -13.25
C LEU A 378 23.42 6.59 -11.88
N HIS A 379 24.01 7.64 -11.29
CA HIS A 379 23.50 8.35 -10.12
C HIS A 379 22.23 9.16 -10.48
N ILE A 380 21.33 8.58 -11.28
CA ILE A 380 20.15 9.24 -11.86
C ILE A 380 18.87 8.82 -11.14
N LEU A 381 18.74 7.54 -10.75
CA LEU A 381 17.57 7.07 -10.01
C LEU A 381 17.76 7.31 -8.52
N PHE A 382 16.90 8.12 -7.92
CA PHE A 382 16.94 8.40 -6.49
C PHE A 382 16.62 7.16 -5.66
N CYS A 383 15.77 6.25 -6.13
CA CYS A 383 15.40 5.03 -5.40
C CYS A 383 16.55 4.03 -5.22
N LEU A 384 17.63 4.18 -6.00
CA LEU A 384 18.87 3.40 -5.90
C LEU A 384 19.97 4.13 -5.10
N GLN A 385 19.73 5.38 -4.71
CA GLN A 385 20.66 6.21 -3.96
C GLN A 385 20.40 6.09 -2.47
N GLY A 386 21.09 5.15 -1.83
CA GLY A 386 21.08 4.99 -0.38
C GLY A 386 20.22 3.82 0.10
N SER A 387 19.64 3.97 1.30
CA SER A 387 18.80 2.95 1.92
C SER A 387 17.39 2.90 1.29
N TYR A 388 16.60 1.90 1.68
CA TYR A 388 15.23 1.74 1.19
C TYR A 388 14.42 3.02 1.41
N ALA A 389 13.85 3.54 0.32
CA ALA A 389 13.16 4.82 0.30
C ALA A 389 11.85 4.82 1.12
N GLY A 390 11.25 3.65 1.31
CA GLY A 390 9.96 3.48 1.99
C GLY A 390 10.08 2.96 3.41
N HIS A 391 8.95 2.53 3.96
CA HIS A 391 8.88 1.85 5.25
C HIS A 391 8.83 0.33 5.06
N ASP A 392 9.46 -0.43 5.96
CA ASP A 392 9.44 -1.90 5.88
C ASP A 392 8.15 -2.48 6.47
N TRP A 393 7.10 -2.49 5.66
CA TRP A 393 5.77 -3.00 6.05
C TRP A 393 5.78 -4.48 6.44
N PHE A 394 6.68 -5.28 5.86
CA PHE A 394 6.79 -6.71 6.20
C PHE A 394 7.35 -6.87 7.61
N VAL A 395 8.44 -6.17 7.95
CA VAL A 395 9.02 -6.20 9.30
C VAL A 395 8.03 -5.67 10.33
N SER A 396 7.31 -4.59 10.03
CA SER A 396 6.26 -4.07 10.91
C SER A 396 5.11 -5.04 11.11
N SER A 397 4.66 -5.72 10.05
CA SER A 397 3.62 -6.76 10.15
C SER A 397 4.11 -7.95 10.98
N LEU A 398 5.34 -8.39 10.77
CA LEU A 398 5.93 -9.49 11.54
C LEU A 398 6.09 -9.12 13.02
N PHE A 399 6.54 -7.91 13.33
CA PHE A 399 6.66 -7.42 14.69
C PHE A 399 5.31 -7.44 15.44
N MET A 400 4.23 -7.06 14.75
CA MET A 400 2.87 -7.16 15.28
C MET A 400 2.41 -8.61 15.44
N ILE A 401 2.71 -9.50 14.48
CA ILE A 401 2.43 -10.94 14.60
C ILE A 401 3.15 -11.50 15.83
N MET A 402 4.42 -11.13 16.05
CA MET A 402 5.25 -11.52 17.20
C MET A 402 4.90 -10.78 18.51
N LEU A 403 3.73 -10.12 18.57
CA LEU A 403 3.22 -9.46 19.78
C LEU A 403 4.19 -8.40 20.37
N GLY A 404 4.98 -7.76 19.51
CA GLY A 404 5.92 -6.71 19.89
C GLY A 404 7.25 -7.19 20.49
N ASP A 405 7.57 -8.49 20.38
CA ASP A 405 8.86 -9.04 20.85
C ASP A 405 9.97 -8.79 19.82
N LYS A 406 10.90 -7.88 20.14
CA LYS A 406 11.97 -7.46 19.21
C LYS A 406 12.99 -8.56 18.95
N GLU A 407 13.36 -9.34 19.97
CA GLU A 407 14.37 -10.39 19.85
C GLU A 407 13.85 -11.52 18.97
N LYS A 408 12.62 -11.98 19.21
CA LYS A 408 11.96 -12.99 18.39
C LYS A 408 11.81 -12.54 16.95
N THR A 409 11.34 -11.31 16.74
CA THR A 409 11.15 -10.73 15.40
C THR A 409 12.48 -10.73 14.63
N PHE A 410 13.57 -10.26 15.24
CA PHE A 410 14.86 -10.20 14.57
C PHE A 410 15.46 -11.58 14.30
N GLN A 411 15.38 -12.51 15.26
CA GLN A 411 15.83 -13.89 15.07
C GLN A 411 15.06 -14.59 13.93
N PHE A 412 13.75 -14.40 13.89
CA PHE A 412 12.92 -14.90 12.81
C PHE A 412 13.37 -14.34 11.46
N LEU A 413 13.59 -13.02 11.35
CA LEU A 413 14.01 -12.39 10.09
C LEU A 413 15.37 -12.91 9.60
N GLN A 414 16.32 -13.15 10.51
CA GLN A 414 17.61 -13.75 10.17
C GLN A 414 17.44 -15.15 9.56
N GLN A 415 16.62 -16.01 10.17
CA GLN A 415 16.35 -17.35 9.65
C GLN A 415 15.56 -17.30 8.34
N PHE A 416 14.52 -16.47 8.30
CA PHE A 416 13.64 -16.27 7.15
C PHE A 416 14.41 -15.77 5.92
N SER A 417 15.45 -14.95 6.12
CA SER A 417 16.30 -14.43 5.04
C SER A 417 16.99 -15.51 4.20
N ARG A 418 17.05 -16.77 4.68
CA ARG A 418 17.63 -17.91 3.96
C ARG A 418 16.65 -18.54 2.96
N LEU A 419 15.36 -18.29 3.13
CA LEU A 419 14.29 -18.92 2.36
C LEU A 419 13.99 -18.14 1.09
N LEU A 420 13.48 -18.82 0.05
CA LEU A 420 13.03 -18.16 -1.19
C LEU A 420 11.89 -17.18 -0.92
N THR A 421 10.96 -17.51 -0.02
CA THR A 421 9.80 -16.66 0.32
C THR A 421 10.21 -15.25 0.76
N SER A 422 11.38 -15.10 1.39
CA SER A 422 11.91 -13.79 1.77
C SER A 422 12.22 -12.87 0.59
N ALA A 423 12.42 -13.40 -0.61
CA ALA A 423 12.59 -12.59 -1.83
C ALA A 423 11.30 -11.88 -2.27
N PHE A 424 10.13 -12.41 -1.90
CA PHE A 424 8.84 -11.96 -2.41
C PHE A 424 7.96 -11.29 -1.34
N LEU A 425 8.13 -11.65 -0.06
CA LEU A 425 7.43 -10.99 1.04
C LEU A 425 8.21 -9.82 1.64
N TRP A 426 9.54 -9.90 1.70
CA TRP A 426 10.38 -8.89 2.35
C TRP A 426 11.07 -8.02 1.29
N LEU A 427 10.34 -7.03 0.75
CA LEU A 427 10.78 -6.22 -0.39
C LEU A 427 12.16 -5.54 -0.23
N PRO A 428 12.47 -4.87 0.91
CA PRO A 428 13.77 -4.21 1.08
C PRO A 428 14.97 -5.16 0.96
N ARG A 429 14.76 -6.45 1.17
CA ARG A 429 15.83 -7.46 1.17
C ARG A 429 16.55 -7.59 -0.18
N LEU A 430 15.81 -7.45 -1.28
CA LEU A 430 16.38 -7.58 -2.62
C LEU A 430 16.72 -6.25 -3.27
N GLN A 431 16.50 -5.12 -2.60
CA GLN A 431 16.93 -3.83 -3.08
C GLN A 431 18.47 -3.77 -3.15
N VAL A 432 19.01 -3.58 -4.36
CA VAL A 432 20.47 -3.54 -4.63
C VAL A 432 21.21 -4.75 -4.05
N SER A 433 20.56 -5.91 -3.99
CA SER A 433 21.14 -7.10 -3.37
C SER A 433 22.20 -7.76 -4.25
N ARG A 434 23.30 -8.22 -3.65
CA ARG A 434 24.35 -9.01 -4.34
C ARG A 434 23.87 -10.32 -4.94
N TYR A 435 22.65 -10.74 -4.62
CA TYR A 435 22.06 -11.97 -5.13
C TYR A 435 21.32 -11.77 -6.46
N LEU A 436 21.13 -10.52 -6.92
CA LEU A 436 20.51 -10.23 -8.21
C LEU A 436 21.58 -10.00 -9.29
N PRO A 437 21.26 -10.26 -10.58
CA PRO A 437 22.11 -9.87 -11.70
C PRO A 437 22.33 -8.35 -11.77
N VAL A 438 23.46 -7.96 -12.34
CA VAL A 438 23.86 -6.54 -12.44
C VAL A 438 22.82 -5.73 -13.21
N ASP A 439 22.32 -6.23 -14.34
CA ASP A 439 21.30 -5.57 -15.16
C ASP A 439 20.01 -5.29 -14.36
N THR A 440 19.58 -6.25 -13.55
CA THR A 440 18.39 -6.13 -12.69
C THR A 440 18.61 -5.08 -11.60
N ILE A 441 19.80 -5.05 -10.99
CA ILE A 441 20.16 -4.03 -9.99
C ILE A 441 20.17 -2.63 -10.62
N GLU A 442 20.76 -2.48 -11.81
CA GLU A 442 20.84 -1.19 -12.53
C GLU A 442 19.46 -0.68 -12.97
N SER A 443 18.55 -1.59 -13.33
CA SER A 443 17.17 -1.22 -13.69
C SER A 443 16.32 -0.77 -12.49
N GLY A 444 16.70 -1.17 -11.28
CA GLY A 444 15.91 -0.96 -10.06
C GLY A 444 14.59 -1.72 -10.00
N ILE A 445 14.37 -2.68 -10.91
CA ILE A 445 13.11 -3.44 -10.99
C ILE A 445 13.18 -4.64 -10.02
N HIS A 446 12.25 -4.67 -9.06
CA HIS A 446 12.17 -5.74 -8.08
C HIS A 446 11.61 -7.05 -8.68
N PRO A 447 12.04 -8.26 -8.23
CA PRO A 447 11.53 -9.54 -8.74
C PRO A 447 10.03 -9.76 -8.69
N ILE A 448 9.33 -9.14 -7.74
CA ILE A 448 7.85 -9.18 -7.70
C ILE A 448 7.26 -8.58 -8.97
N TYR A 449 7.90 -7.56 -9.55
CA TYR A 449 7.43 -6.92 -10.78
C TYR A 449 7.57 -7.84 -12.00
N PHE A 450 8.76 -8.39 -12.25
CA PHE A 450 8.97 -9.20 -13.47
C PHE A 450 8.54 -10.66 -13.32
N CYS A 451 8.40 -11.20 -12.10
CA CYS A 451 7.83 -12.53 -11.86
C CYS A 451 6.36 -12.46 -11.45
N SER A 452 6.03 -11.99 -10.25
CA SER A 452 4.67 -12.08 -9.70
C SER A 452 3.66 -11.32 -10.57
N ALA A 453 3.97 -10.09 -10.98
CA ALA A 453 3.06 -9.28 -11.80
C ALA A 453 2.83 -9.88 -13.20
N HIS A 454 3.87 -10.46 -13.82
CA HIS A 454 3.71 -11.21 -15.08
C HIS A 454 2.73 -12.38 -14.93
N TYR A 455 2.91 -13.20 -13.89
CA TYR A 455 2.04 -14.35 -13.64
C TYR A 455 0.62 -13.94 -13.24
N ILE A 456 0.45 -12.84 -12.51
CA ILE A 456 -0.88 -12.29 -12.20
C ILE A 456 -1.63 -11.97 -13.50
N GLU A 457 -1.00 -11.27 -14.45
CA GLU A 457 -1.64 -10.95 -15.74
C GLU A 457 -1.96 -12.21 -16.55
N MET A 458 -1.03 -13.18 -16.61
CA MET A 458 -1.22 -14.44 -17.33
C MET A 458 -2.36 -15.29 -16.76
N LEU A 459 -2.37 -15.49 -15.44
CA LEU A 459 -3.38 -16.30 -14.77
C LEU A 459 -4.73 -15.61 -14.80
N LEU A 460 -4.78 -14.28 -14.61
CA LEU A 460 -6.04 -13.54 -14.67
C LEU A 460 -6.70 -13.66 -16.04
N LYS A 461 -5.91 -13.58 -17.11
CA LYS A 461 -6.39 -13.78 -18.49
C LYS A 461 -6.99 -15.17 -18.70
N THR A 462 -6.46 -16.18 -18.03
CA THR A 462 -6.84 -17.58 -18.23
C THR A 462 -8.01 -17.99 -17.33
N GLU A 463 -7.94 -17.65 -16.04
CA GLU A 463 -8.86 -18.11 -15.00
C GLU A 463 -10.05 -17.18 -14.79
N VAL A 464 -9.88 -15.87 -15.00
CA VAL A 464 -10.92 -14.85 -14.78
C VAL A 464 -10.98 -13.86 -15.96
N PRO A 465 -11.29 -14.34 -17.18
CA PRO A 465 -11.14 -13.56 -18.42
C PRO A 465 -12.06 -12.32 -18.49
N LEU A 466 -13.21 -12.35 -17.82
CA LEU A 466 -14.11 -11.18 -17.73
C LEU A 466 -13.45 -10.03 -16.98
N VAL A 467 -12.79 -10.33 -15.87
CA VAL A 467 -12.04 -9.35 -15.09
C VAL A 467 -10.84 -8.83 -15.90
N PHE A 468 -10.08 -9.72 -16.55
CA PHE A 468 -8.99 -9.30 -17.43
C PHE A 468 -9.47 -8.33 -18.53
N SER A 469 -10.62 -8.61 -19.13
CA SER A 469 -11.22 -7.74 -20.16
C SER A 469 -11.65 -6.39 -19.59
N ALA A 470 -12.17 -6.35 -18.37
CA ALA A 470 -12.51 -5.10 -17.68
C ALA A 470 -11.28 -4.19 -17.50
N PHE A 471 -10.15 -4.73 -17.02
CA PHE A 471 -8.89 -3.98 -16.91
C PHE A 471 -8.43 -3.43 -18.26
N HIS A 472 -8.48 -4.25 -19.32
CA HIS A 472 -8.09 -3.82 -20.67
C HIS A 472 -8.97 -2.67 -21.18
N MET A 473 -10.28 -2.75 -20.94
CA MET A 473 -11.24 -1.70 -21.30
C MET A 473 -11.03 -0.40 -20.49
N SER A 474 -10.64 -0.51 -19.23
CA SER A 474 -10.31 0.63 -18.37
C SER A 474 -8.90 1.20 -18.61
N GLY A 475 -8.05 0.51 -19.36
CA GLY A 475 -6.77 1.04 -19.86
C GLY A 475 -5.60 1.00 -18.88
N PHE A 476 -5.64 0.16 -17.85
CA PHE A 476 -4.55 0.00 -16.87
C PHE A 476 -4.30 -1.48 -16.54
N ALA A 477 -3.11 -1.78 -16.03
CA ALA A 477 -2.68 -3.16 -15.76
C ALA A 477 -3.16 -3.67 -14.38
N PRO A 478 -3.71 -4.88 -14.26
CA PRO A 478 -4.12 -5.46 -12.97
C PRO A 478 -2.93 -5.68 -12.02
N SER A 479 -1.75 -5.94 -12.58
CA SER A 479 -0.49 -6.06 -11.86
C SER A 479 -0.18 -4.82 -11.03
N GLN A 480 -0.49 -3.61 -11.51
CA GLN A 480 -0.26 -2.36 -10.78
C GLN A 480 -1.03 -2.32 -9.45
N ILE A 481 -2.28 -2.79 -9.45
CA ILE A 481 -3.12 -2.87 -8.25
C ILE A 481 -2.56 -3.91 -7.29
N CYS A 482 -2.23 -5.10 -7.77
CA CYS A 482 -1.67 -6.15 -6.91
C CYS A 482 -0.31 -5.77 -6.33
N LEU A 483 0.54 -5.07 -7.08
CA LEU A 483 1.82 -4.58 -6.59
C LEU A 483 1.61 -3.65 -5.41
N GLN A 484 0.66 -2.72 -5.49
CA GLN A 484 0.31 -1.84 -4.36
C GLN A 484 -0.16 -2.65 -3.14
N TRP A 485 -1.02 -3.65 -3.33
CA TRP A 485 -1.46 -4.50 -2.23
C TRP A 485 -0.28 -5.27 -1.60
N ILE A 486 0.57 -5.88 -2.43
CA ILE A 486 1.70 -6.70 -1.97
C ILE A 486 2.75 -5.85 -1.25
N THR A 487 3.11 -4.67 -1.77
CA THR A 487 4.19 -3.82 -1.23
C THR A 487 3.91 -3.36 0.20
N GLN A 488 2.63 -3.21 0.57
CA GLN A 488 2.20 -2.82 1.92
C GLN A 488 1.55 -3.97 2.70
N CYS A 489 1.80 -5.22 2.33
CA CYS A 489 1.25 -6.42 3.00
C CYS A 489 -0.28 -6.38 3.18
N PHE A 490 -1.02 -5.80 2.22
CA PHE A 490 -2.47 -5.62 2.24
C PHE A 490 -3.03 -4.72 3.36
N TRP A 491 -2.18 -3.93 4.03
CA TRP A 491 -2.64 -2.90 4.96
C TRP A 491 -3.62 -1.95 4.25
N ASN A 492 -4.69 -1.53 4.95
CA ASN A 492 -5.87 -0.80 4.43
C ASN A 492 -6.84 -1.57 3.55
N TYR A 493 -6.52 -2.80 3.13
CA TYR A 493 -7.36 -3.59 2.24
C TYR A 493 -7.98 -4.80 2.93
N LEU A 494 -7.21 -5.47 3.80
CA LEU A 494 -7.65 -6.64 4.56
C LEU A 494 -7.68 -6.33 6.05
N ASP A 495 -8.58 -7.00 6.78
CA ASP A 495 -8.55 -7.02 8.24
C ASP A 495 -7.27 -7.73 8.72
N TRP A 496 -6.82 -7.40 9.94
CA TRP A 496 -5.57 -7.90 10.49
C TRP A 496 -5.43 -9.43 10.45
N ILE A 497 -6.51 -10.15 10.75
CA ILE A 497 -6.54 -11.62 10.73
C ILE A 497 -6.21 -12.15 9.33
N GLU A 498 -6.77 -11.53 8.28
CA GLU A 498 -6.55 -11.94 6.89
C GLU A 498 -5.14 -11.55 6.42
N ILE A 499 -4.56 -10.45 6.92
CA ILE A 499 -3.14 -10.12 6.71
C ILE A 499 -2.24 -11.21 7.32
N CYS A 500 -2.54 -11.66 8.55
CA CYS A 500 -1.83 -12.77 9.18
C CYS A 500 -1.95 -14.06 8.35
N HIS A 501 -3.15 -14.37 7.85
CA HIS A 501 -3.39 -15.54 7.00
C HIS A 501 -2.66 -15.45 5.66
N TYR A 502 -2.59 -14.27 5.02
CA TYR A 502 -1.82 -14.04 3.81
C TYR A 502 -0.33 -14.34 4.02
N ILE A 503 0.28 -13.75 5.06
CA ILE A 503 1.70 -13.96 5.38
C ILE A 503 1.96 -15.42 5.72
N ALA A 504 1.12 -16.02 6.58
CA ALA A 504 1.23 -17.43 6.96
C ALA A 504 1.14 -18.35 5.74
N THR A 505 0.15 -18.14 4.86
CA THR A 505 -0.05 -18.96 3.66
C THR A 505 1.17 -18.92 2.75
N CYS A 506 1.74 -17.73 2.52
CA CYS A 506 2.96 -17.59 1.71
C CYS A 506 4.18 -18.26 2.36
N ILE A 507 4.29 -18.25 3.69
CA ILE A 507 5.38 -18.90 4.41
C ILE A 507 5.23 -20.43 4.39
N PHE A 508 4.05 -20.96 4.74
CA PHE A 508 3.81 -22.40 4.82
C PHE A 508 3.79 -23.06 3.44
N LEU A 509 3.07 -22.48 2.49
CA LEU A 509 2.78 -23.13 1.21
C LEU A 509 3.69 -22.68 0.08
N GLY A 510 4.36 -21.53 0.21
CA GLY A 510 5.37 -21.04 -0.73
C GLY A 510 5.05 -19.65 -1.31
N PRO A 511 6.05 -18.99 -1.94
CA PRO A 511 5.89 -17.64 -2.48
C PRO A 511 4.89 -17.56 -3.63
N ASP A 512 4.64 -18.67 -4.32
CA ASP A 512 3.70 -18.74 -5.44
C ASP A 512 2.25 -18.47 -5.01
N TYR A 513 1.91 -18.75 -3.76
CA TYR A 513 0.60 -18.41 -3.18
C TYR A 513 0.32 -16.91 -3.13
N GLN A 514 1.34 -16.05 -3.15
CA GLN A 514 1.14 -14.60 -3.31
C GLN A 514 0.37 -14.28 -4.59
N VAL A 515 0.70 -14.95 -5.71
CA VAL A 515 0.00 -14.79 -6.99
C VAL A 515 -1.41 -15.38 -6.91
N TYR A 516 -1.57 -16.57 -6.34
CA TYR A 516 -2.88 -17.23 -6.25
C TYR A 516 -3.87 -16.44 -5.39
N ILE A 517 -3.41 -15.81 -4.30
CA ILE A 517 -4.24 -14.94 -3.47
C ILE A 517 -4.71 -13.73 -4.28
N CYS A 518 -3.84 -13.07 -5.05
CA CYS A 518 -4.26 -11.97 -5.94
C CYS A 518 -5.33 -12.42 -6.96
N ILE A 519 -5.17 -13.60 -7.55
CA ILE A 519 -6.19 -14.16 -8.49
C ILE A 519 -7.50 -14.49 -7.76
N ALA A 520 -7.43 -15.02 -6.54
CA ALA A 520 -8.60 -15.27 -5.71
C ALA A 520 -9.35 -13.98 -5.36
N ILE A 521 -8.64 -12.90 -5.03
CA ILE A 521 -9.22 -11.57 -4.77
C ILE A 521 -9.95 -11.07 -6.02
N PHE A 522 -9.32 -11.15 -7.21
CA PHE A 522 -10.00 -10.73 -8.44
C PHE A 522 -11.22 -11.58 -8.78
N LYS A 523 -11.19 -12.87 -8.48
CA LYS A 523 -12.36 -13.74 -8.63
C LYS A 523 -13.49 -13.35 -7.67
N HIS A 524 -13.14 -13.01 -6.43
CA HIS A 524 -14.09 -12.51 -5.43
C HIS A 524 -14.76 -11.20 -5.88
N LEU A 525 -13.96 -10.24 -6.32
CA LEU A 525 -14.40 -8.92 -6.76
C LEU A 525 -15.01 -8.89 -8.17
N GLN A 526 -15.22 -10.03 -8.82
CA GLN A 526 -15.58 -10.07 -10.24
C GLN A 526 -16.83 -9.22 -10.55
N GLN A 527 -17.86 -9.29 -9.72
CA GLN A 527 -19.10 -8.53 -9.95
C GLN A 527 -18.87 -7.03 -9.78
N ASP A 528 -18.20 -6.63 -8.71
CA ASP A 528 -17.90 -5.22 -8.41
C ASP A 528 -17.01 -4.62 -9.50
N ILE A 529 -15.99 -5.37 -9.96
CA ILE A 529 -15.12 -4.93 -11.06
C ILE A 529 -15.94 -4.66 -12.32
N LEU A 530 -16.85 -5.55 -12.69
CA LEU A 530 -17.70 -5.37 -13.88
C LEU A 530 -18.64 -4.17 -13.73
N GLN A 531 -19.17 -3.93 -12.52
CA GLN A 531 -20.00 -2.76 -12.24
C GLN A 531 -19.17 -1.46 -12.33
N HIS A 532 -18.03 -1.38 -11.66
CA HIS A 532 -17.15 -0.21 -11.64
C HIS A 532 -16.47 0.08 -12.99
N THR A 533 -16.41 -0.92 -13.87
CA THR A 533 -16.00 -0.71 -15.27
C THR A 533 -17.05 0.10 -16.03
N GLN A 534 -18.34 -0.11 -15.75
CA GLN A 534 -19.44 0.61 -16.43
C GLN A 534 -19.51 2.07 -15.98
N THR A 535 -19.23 2.34 -14.71
CA THR A 535 -19.19 3.69 -14.11
C THR A 535 -17.87 4.42 -14.34
N GLN A 536 -16.89 3.79 -14.99
CA GLN A 536 -15.58 4.38 -15.36
C GLN A 536 -14.74 4.85 -14.15
N ASP A 537 -14.89 4.19 -13.01
CA ASP A 537 -14.19 4.47 -11.75
C ASP A 537 -13.41 3.27 -11.20
N LEU A 538 -13.31 2.17 -11.96
CA LEU A 538 -12.65 0.91 -11.56
C LEU A 538 -11.28 1.08 -10.90
N GLN A 539 -10.40 1.92 -11.47
CA GLN A 539 -9.06 2.11 -10.93
C GLN A 539 -9.07 2.81 -9.55
N VAL A 540 -10.00 3.75 -9.37
CA VAL A 540 -10.19 4.47 -8.11
C VAL A 540 -10.78 3.52 -7.07
N PHE A 541 -11.83 2.78 -7.45
CA PHE A 541 -12.45 1.75 -6.61
C PHE A 541 -11.41 0.76 -6.06
N LEU A 542 -10.61 0.13 -6.93
CA LEU A 542 -9.62 -0.87 -6.51
C LEU A 542 -8.48 -0.31 -5.65
N LYS A 543 -8.21 1.01 -5.74
CA LYS A 543 -7.20 1.67 -4.91
C LYS A 543 -7.77 2.15 -3.58
N GLU A 544 -8.99 2.67 -3.56
CA GLU A 544 -9.56 3.34 -2.38
C GLU A 544 -10.35 2.41 -1.46
N GLU A 545 -11.04 1.42 -2.03
CA GLU A 545 -11.96 0.54 -1.30
C GLU A 545 -11.23 -0.66 -0.67
N ALA A 546 -11.70 -1.03 0.52
CA ALA A 546 -11.23 -2.21 1.21
C ALA A 546 -11.88 -3.49 0.61
N LEU A 547 -11.25 -4.64 0.82
CA LEU A 547 -11.68 -5.93 0.27
C LEU A 547 -12.77 -6.56 1.14
N HIS A 548 -13.97 -5.99 1.07
CA HIS A 548 -15.12 -6.39 1.88
C HIS A 548 -15.51 -7.84 1.64
N GLY A 549 -15.55 -8.65 2.71
CA GLY A 549 -16.02 -10.03 2.66
C GLY A 549 -15.04 -11.03 2.05
N PHE A 550 -13.82 -10.60 1.70
CA PHE A 550 -12.77 -11.53 1.28
C PHE A 550 -12.16 -12.23 2.49
N ARG A 551 -12.13 -13.57 2.47
CA ARG A 551 -11.38 -14.38 3.43
C ARG A 551 -10.49 -15.36 2.68
N VAL A 552 -9.21 -15.44 3.08
CA VAL A 552 -8.24 -16.35 2.44
C VAL A 552 -8.73 -17.79 2.53
N SER A 553 -9.33 -18.16 3.67
CA SER A 553 -9.93 -19.48 3.96
C SER A 553 -10.93 -19.95 2.90
N ASP A 554 -11.84 -19.08 2.46
CA ASP A 554 -12.92 -19.42 1.52
C ASP A 554 -12.41 -19.80 0.13
N TYR A 555 -11.20 -19.36 -0.23
CA TYR A 555 -10.60 -19.60 -1.55
C TYR A 555 -9.49 -20.67 -1.53
N PHE A 556 -9.23 -21.35 -0.42
CA PHE A 556 -8.17 -22.36 -0.35
C PHE A 556 -8.31 -23.47 -1.40
N GLU A 557 -9.50 -24.02 -1.57
CA GLU A 557 -9.73 -25.08 -2.57
C GLU A 557 -9.44 -24.60 -3.99
N TYR A 558 -9.81 -23.35 -4.28
CA TYR A 558 -9.51 -22.73 -5.56
C TYR A 558 -8.00 -22.52 -5.75
N MET A 559 -7.29 -22.05 -4.71
CA MET A 559 -5.84 -21.89 -4.75
C MET A 559 -5.09 -23.22 -4.89
N GLU A 560 -5.58 -24.31 -4.29
CA GLU A 560 -5.01 -25.66 -4.47
C GLU A 560 -5.13 -26.13 -5.94
N ILE A 561 -6.23 -25.80 -6.62
CA ILE A 561 -6.38 -26.10 -8.06
C ILE A 561 -5.36 -25.30 -8.88
N LEU A 562 -5.17 -24.01 -8.57
CA LEU A 562 -4.16 -23.18 -9.24
C LEU A 562 -2.75 -23.72 -8.99
N GLU A 563 -2.47 -24.15 -7.76
CA GLU A 563 -1.20 -24.76 -7.41
C GLU A 563 -0.91 -25.98 -8.28
N GLN A 564 -1.86 -26.90 -8.39
CA GLN A 564 -1.70 -28.13 -9.19
C GLN A 564 -1.40 -27.82 -10.66
N ASN A 565 -2.02 -26.78 -11.21
CA ASN A 565 -1.93 -26.44 -12.62
C ASN A 565 -0.68 -25.62 -12.96
N TYR A 566 -0.28 -24.67 -12.09
CA TYR A 566 0.69 -23.63 -12.45
C TYR A 566 2.00 -23.68 -11.65
N ARG A 567 2.03 -24.32 -10.47
CA ARG A 567 3.22 -24.37 -9.60
C ARG A 567 4.50 -24.83 -10.29
N PRO A 568 4.51 -25.87 -11.16
CA PRO A 568 5.74 -26.33 -11.80
C PRO A 568 6.44 -25.27 -12.65
N VAL A 569 5.67 -24.37 -13.27
CA VAL A 569 6.21 -23.30 -14.12
C VAL A 569 6.52 -22.07 -13.28
N LEU A 570 5.56 -21.63 -12.46
CA LEU A 570 5.64 -20.40 -11.70
C LEU A 570 6.76 -20.46 -10.63
N LEU A 571 6.81 -21.53 -9.84
CA LEU A 571 7.83 -21.65 -8.80
C LEU A 571 9.24 -21.86 -9.38
N ARG A 572 9.35 -22.51 -10.55
CA ARG A 572 10.62 -22.64 -11.27
C ARG A 572 11.14 -21.26 -11.68
N ASP A 573 10.28 -20.42 -12.21
CA ASP A 573 10.69 -19.08 -12.65
C ASP A 573 11.00 -18.17 -11.46
N MET A 574 10.22 -18.26 -10.36
CA MET A 574 10.55 -17.60 -9.08
C MET A 574 11.90 -18.04 -8.50
N ARG A 575 12.33 -19.28 -8.75
CA ARG A 575 13.67 -19.78 -8.36
C ARG A 575 14.79 -19.29 -9.29
N ASN A 576 14.46 -18.75 -10.47
CA ASN A 576 15.43 -18.32 -11.47
C ASN A 576 15.76 -16.81 -11.41
N ILE A 577 15.34 -16.11 -10.35
CA ILE A 577 15.60 -14.66 -10.13
C ILE A 577 17.10 -14.27 -10.09
N ARG A 578 18.02 -15.25 -9.99
CA ARG A 578 19.47 -15.02 -10.05
C ARG A 578 20.06 -15.12 -11.46
N VAL A 579 19.27 -15.57 -12.44
CA VAL A 579 19.72 -15.94 -13.79
C VAL A 579 19.02 -15.09 -14.86
N GLN A 580 17.80 -14.62 -14.57
CA GLN A 580 17.03 -13.67 -15.37
C GLN A 580 17.49 -12.24 -15.09
#